data_AF-A0A9R0ZPJ6-F1
#
_entry.id   AF-A0A9R0ZPJ6-F1
#
_cell.length_a   1.000
_cell.length_b   1.000
_cell.length_c   1.000
_cell.angle_alpha   90.00
_cell.angle_beta   90.00
_cell.angle_gamma   90.00
#
_symmetry.space_group_name_H-M   'P 1'
#
loop_
_entity.id
_entity.type
_entity.pdbx_description
1 polymer ?
#
loop_
_entity_poly.entity_id
_entity_poly.type
_entity_poly.pdbx_seq_one_letter_code
_entity_poly.pdbx_strand_id
1 'polypeptide(L)'
;MAPSSTNRDRRRVVLLPLPYQGHINPMLRLAAALHSRGLAVTILHPETRAPDRGKLPADYRLVTIPDNIPPEVAASRDVASFVFALNRNCAAAFRDYLAGALREEEEGEDGHVAFVVADVDWFVPLSVARELGVAALALMTSSAVRFLVYLAYPSLCHKGYLPVQVEELPPFVVQDLHRVMDKTRHLAYTDLLAHIVAGVRQSSGLIINTSEDIEGMEIERIRSEIALPVFSIGPLHMMTSSSVESSLLTEDRSCLDWLDTQRPNSVVYVSFGSLVGIDTDEFLEMAWGLANSQRPFVWVVRPRLVHDCESSAIPGELQQKMGNRGRIVSWAPQQEVLRHPSVAAFLTHCGWNSTTESISEGVPMIFRPASGSRPNLPPGPWALPVIGHMHFLLGALPHQAMRSLSRRHGPVMLLRLGHVLTLVLSSAEAARQVMKVHDAAIANRPVYTTADVFTNGGQNISFARHDSRHWKAVRKLCTVELLSPRRVRSFRPVREEAERLVRSVADAGERVKVMINDVIMRVSVGDRCQRRALYLEELDRAIDRMSGFNLTDLFPTSRLARVLGSRSLRATLEVHGRIQSIMHGRHGP
;
A
#
# COMPACT_ATOMS: atom_id res chain seq x y z
N MET A 1 10.52 -56.62 -20.24
CA MET A 1 9.87 -55.44 -20.86
C MET A 1 8.49 -55.87 -21.32
N ALA A 2 7.46 -55.50 -20.57
CA ALA A 2 6.07 -55.58 -21.00
C ALA A 2 5.64 -54.17 -21.47
N PRO A 3 4.75 -54.03 -22.46
CA PRO A 3 4.31 -52.73 -22.93
C PRO A 3 3.54 -52.02 -21.81
N SER A 4 3.91 -50.77 -21.51
CA SER A 4 3.20 -49.92 -20.56
C SER A 4 1.74 -49.80 -20.97
N SER A 5 0.83 -50.03 -20.02
CA SER A 5 -0.61 -49.79 -20.18
C SER A 5 -0.86 -48.44 -20.87
N THR A 6 -1.61 -48.47 -21.96
CA THR A 6 -2.06 -47.29 -22.71
C THR A 6 -2.72 -46.27 -21.78
N ASN A 7 -2.46 -44.98 -22.00
CA ASN A 7 -2.90 -43.82 -21.20
C ASN A 7 -4.45 -43.65 -21.07
N ARG A 8 -5.25 -44.59 -21.57
CA ARG A 8 -6.71 -44.54 -21.69
C ARG A 8 -7.47 -44.73 -20.37
N ASP A 9 -6.90 -45.45 -19.39
CA ASP A 9 -7.61 -45.77 -18.13
C ASP A 9 -7.25 -44.86 -16.93
N ARG A 10 -6.36 -43.87 -17.12
CA ARG A 10 -5.93 -42.99 -16.02
C ARG A 10 -6.95 -41.88 -15.80
N ARG A 11 -7.43 -41.73 -14.55
CA ARG A 11 -8.25 -40.58 -14.17
C ARG A 11 -7.46 -39.29 -14.38
N ARG A 12 -8.12 -38.26 -14.90
CA ARG A 12 -7.51 -37.02 -15.38
C ARG A 12 -7.81 -35.84 -14.47
N VAL A 13 -6.81 -35.02 -14.19
CA VAL A 13 -6.99 -33.72 -13.56
C VAL A 13 -6.91 -32.62 -14.63
N VAL A 14 -7.85 -31.69 -14.57
CA VAL A 14 -7.91 -30.52 -15.47
C VAL A 14 -7.40 -29.30 -14.70
N LEU A 15 -6.35 -28.66 -15.19
CA LEU A 15 -5.65 -27.55 -14.51
C LEU A 15 -5.83 -26.26 -15.31
N LEU A 16 -6.27 -25.19 -14.64
CA LEU A 16 -6.44 -23.85 -15.23
C LEU A 16 -5.53 -22.84 -14.51
N PRO A 17 -4.25 -22.71 -14.92
CA PRO A 17 -3.39 -21.65 -14.41
C PRO A 17 -3.84 -20.27 -14.93
N LEU A 18 -3.65 -19.22 -14.12
CA LEU A 18 -3.70 -17.85 -14.62
C LEU A 18 -2.41 -17.56 -15.43
N PRO A 19 -2.45 -16.89 -16.61
CA PRO A 19 -1.31 -16.74 -17.52
C PRO A 19 -0.27 -15.70 -17.08
N TYR A 20 0.17 -15.81 -15.83
CA TYR A 20 1.26 -15.07 -15.22
C TYR A 20 2.25 -16.04 -14.58
N GLN A 21 3.54 -15.74 -14.66
CA GLN A 21 4.59 -16.64 -14.18
C GLN A 21 4.48 -16.99 -12.69
N GLY A 22 4.01 -16.05 -11.87
CA GLY A 22 3.73 -16.31 -10.45
C GLY A 22 2.62 -17.34 -10.19
N HIS A 23 1.78 -17.61 -11.19
CA HIS A 23 0.62 -18.50 -11.08
C HIS A 23 0.81 -19.80 -11.86
N ILE A 24 1.37 -19.75 -13.08
CA ILE A 24 1.71 -20.93 -13.88
C ILE A 24 2.73 -21.80 -13.14
N ASN A 25 3.79 -21.23 -12.56
CA ASN A 25 4.85 -22.05 -11.95
C ASN A 25 4.33 -22.95 -10.82
N PRO A 26 3.59 -22.44 -9.81
CA PRO A 26 3.03 -23.30 -8.76
C PRO A 26 2.04 -24.32 -9.31
N MET A 27 1.20 -23.95 -10.29
CA MET A 27 0.25 -24.89 -10.92
C MET A 27 0.97 -26.05 -11.62
N LEU A 28 2.06 -25.78 -12.34
CA LEU A 28 2.86 -26.82 -13.01
C LEU A 28 3.58 -27.73 -12.00
N ARG A 29 4.01 -27.21 -10.85
CA ARG A 29 4.58 -28.02 -9.76
C ARG A 29 3.53 -28.93 -9.14
N LEU A 30 2.33 -28.41 -8.92
CA LEU A 30 1.18 -29.21 -8.49
C LEU A 30 0.83 -30.28 -9.54
N ALA A 31 0.84 -29.94 -10.83
CA ALA A 31 0.62 -30.86 -11.93
C ALA A 31 1.59 -32.05 -11.86
N ALA A 32 2.89 -31.78 -11.70
CA ALA A 32 3.91 -32.81 -11.58
C ALA A 32 3.72 -33.69 -10.33
N ALA A 33 3.31 -33.10 -9.20
CA ALA A 33 3.04 -33.85 -7.97
C ALA A 33 1.79 -34.75 -8.06
N LEU A 34 0.78 -34.35 -8.85
CA LEU A 34 -0.42 -35.14 -9.12
C LEU A 34 -0.14 -36.23 -10.17
N HIS A 35 0.64 -35.90 -11.19
CA HIS A 35 1.05 -36.82 -12.24
C HIS A 35 1.87 -37.99 -11.69
N SER A 36 2.83 -37.71 -10.80
CA SER A 36 3.64 -38.73 -10.12
C SER A 36 2.82 -39.68 -9.23
N ARG A 37 1.59 -39.28 -8.87
CA ARG A 37 0.61 -40.10 -8.12
C ARG A 37 -0.35 -40.88 -9.01
N GLY A 38 -0.13 -40.92 -10.33
CA GLY A 38 -0.91 -41.75 -11.24
C GLY A 38 -2.03 -41.02 -11.99
N LEU A 39 -2.22 -39.71 -11.79
CA LEU A 39 -3.21 -38.94 -12.56
C LEU A 39 -2.69 -38.57 -13.95
N ALA A 40 -3.55 -38.58 -14.96
CA ALA A 40 -3.30 -37.92 -16.23
C ALA A 40 -3.51 -36.40 -16.05
N VAL A 41 -2.70 -35.58 -16.73
CA VAL A 41 -2.75 -34.12 -16.59
C VAL A 41 -3.23 -33.49 -17.89
N THR A 42 -4.25 -32.64 -17.78
CA THR A 42 -4.62 -31.70 -18.83
C THR A 42 -4.46 -30.27 -18.33
N ILE A 43 -3.74 -29.44 -19.08
CA ILE A 43 -3.61 -28.01 -18.80
C ILE A 43 -4.43 -27.25 -19.82
N LEU A 44 -5.42 -26.51 -19.33
CA LEU A 44 -6.21 -25.57 -20.10
C LEU A 44 -5.56 -24.20 -19.98
N HIS A 45 -5.30 -23.56 -21.10
CA HIS A 45 -4.72 -22.23 -21.11
C HIS A 45 -5.42 -21.35 -22.15
N PRO A 46 -5.50 -20.03 -21.89
CA PRO A 46 -5.95 -19.08 -22.91
C PRO A 46 -5.00 -19.08 -24.12
N GLU A 47 -5.50 -18.65 -25.28
CA GLU A 47 -4.69 -18.42 -26.49
C GLU A 47 -3.54 -17.46 -26.23
N THR A 48 -3.81 -16.38 -25.50
CA THR A 48 -2.75 -15.46 -25.09
C THR A 48 -1.87 -16.10 -24.02
N ARG A 49 -0.55 -16.10 -24.25
CA ARG A 49 0.48 -16.58 -23.31
C ARG A 49 0.40 -18.10 -23.00
N ALA A 50 0.22 -18.90 -24.04
CA ALA A 50 0.32 -20.35 -23.97
C ALA A 50 1.63 -20.82 -23.32
N PRO A 51 1.60 -21.90 -22.50
CA PRO A 51 2.80 -22.49 -21.95
C PRO A 51 3.64 -23.14 -23.06
N ASP A 52 4.96 -23.13 -22.89
CA ASP A 52 5.88 -23.76 -23.84
C ASP A 52 5.77 -25.29 -23.77
N ARG A 53 5.28 -25.90 -24.87
CA ARG A 53 5.12 -27.36 -24.98
C ARG A 53 6.45 -28.10 -24.79
N GLY A 54 7.57 -27.52 -25.23
CA GLY A 54 8.90 -28.13 -25.13
C GLY A 54 9.39 -28.30 -23.70
N LYS A 55 8.82 -27.54 -22.74
CA LYS A 55 9.18 -27.56 -21.32
C LYS A 55 8.30 -28.48 -20.47
N LEU A 56 7.28 -29.10 -21.07
CA LEU A 56 6.28 -29.91 -20.38
C LEU A 56 6.40 -31.40 -20.77
N PRO A 57 6.09 -32.33 -19.85
CA PRO A 57 6.09 -33.77 -20.16
C PRO A 57 5.23 -34.10 -21.38
N ALA A 58 5.73 -34.99 -22.25
CA ALA A 58 5.10 -35.33 -23.52
C ALA A 58 3.69 -35.93 -23.36
N ASP A 59 3.38 -36.52 -22.21
CA ASP A 59 2.08 -37.12 -21.91
C ASP A 59 1.06 -36.13 -21.28
N TYR A 60 1.45 -34.88 -21.04
CA TYR A 60 0.50 -33.83 -20.66
C TYR A 60 -0.33 -33.41 -21.87
N ARG A 61 -1.65 -33.32 -21.71
CA ARG A 61 -2.57 -32.76 -22.71
C ARG A 61 -2.62 -31.23 -22.52
N LEU A 62 -2.37 -30.48 -23.59
CA LEU A 62 -2.59 -29.03 -23.62
C LEU A 62 -3.86 -28.73 -24.41
N VAL A 63 -4.72 -27.89 -23.85
CA VAL A 63 -5.94 -27.44 -24.51
C VAL A 63 -5.98 -25.93 -24.50
N THR A 64 -5.98 -25.35 -25.70
CA THR A 64 -6.09 -23.91 -25.90
C THR A 64 -7.56 -23.49 -25.88
N ILE A 65 -7.87 -22.42 -25.15
CA ILE A 65 -9.21 -21.82 -25.08
C ILE A 65 -9.16 -20.41 -25.67
N PRO A 66 -10.09 -20.04 -26.56
CA PRO A 66 -10.15 -18.69 -27.12
C PRO A 66 -10.49 -17.69 -26.03
N ASP A 67 -9.62 -16.69 -25.84
CA ASP A 67 -9.79 -15.66 -24.82
C ASP A 67 -10.29 -14.33 -25.36
N ASN A 68 -10.14 -14.08 -26.67
CA ASN A 68 -10.52 -12.84 -27.36
C ASN A 68 -10.19 -11.57 -26.56
N ILE A 69 -9.02 -11.54 -25.89
CA ILE A 69 -8.64 -10.40 -25.06
C ILE A 69 -8.20 -9.23 -25.96
N PRO A 70 -8.80 -8.03 -25.82
CA PRO A 70 -8.39 -6.88 -26.61
C PRO A 70 -6.91 -6.54 -26.38
N PRO A 71 -6.13 -6.17 -27.42
CA PRO A 71 -4.70 -5.87 -27.29
C PRO A 71 -4.39 -4.81 -26.23
N GLU A 72 -5.24 -3.79 -26.10
CA GLU A 72 -5.09 -2.75 -25.07
C GLU A 72 -5.23 -3.29 -23.64
N VAL A 73 -6.10 -4.28 -23.42
CA VAL A 73 -6.28 -4.92 -22.11
C VAL A 73 -5.15 -5.89 -21.84
N ALA A 74 -4.70 -6.65 -22.84
CA ALA A 74 -3.57 -7.57 -22.74
C ALA A 74 -2.23 -6.85 -22.44
N ALA A 75 -2.07 -5.62 -22.94
CA ALA A 75 -0.94 -4.74 -22.69
C ALA A 75 -1.08 -3.90 -21.40
N SER A 76 -2.29 -3.80 -20.85
CA SER A 76 -2.57 -3.01 -19.65
C SER A 76 -1.96 -3.64 -18.39
N ARG A 77 -1.64 -2.79 -17.42
CA ARG A 77 -1.27 -3.20 -16.05
C ARG A 77 -2.49 -3.34 -15.12
N ASP A 78 -3.69 -3.14 -15.66
CA ASP A 78 -4.94 -3.34 -14.94
C ASP A 78 -5.28 -4.84 -14.89
N VAL A 79 -4.75 -5.50 -13.87
CA VAL A 79 -4.97 -6.93 -13.61
C VAL A 79 -6.47 -7.23 -13.43
N ALA A 80 -7.24 -6.33 -12.82
CA ALA A 80 -8.66 -6.57 -12.59
C ALA A 80 -9.43 -6.65 -13.92
N SER A 81 -9.24 -5.66 -14.80
CA SER A 81 -9.85 -5.66 -16.12
C SER A 81 -9.46 -6.89 -16.94
N PHE A 82 -8.19 -7.31 -16.88
CA PHE A 82 -7.70 -8.50 -17.56
C PHE A 82 -8.37 -9.79 -17.03
N VAL A 83 -8.41 -9.99 -15.71
CA VAL A 83 -9.01 -11.18 -15.09
C VAL A 83 -10.53 -11.26 -15.36
N PHE A 84 -11.24 -10.13 -15.31
CA PHE A 84 -12.66 -10.10 -15.66
C PHE A 84 -12.90 -10.46 -17.14
N ALA A 85 -12.08 -9.93 -18.05
CA ALA A 85 -12.17 -10.25 -19.46
C ALA A 85 -11.91 -11.74 -19.73
N LEU A 86 -10.89 -12.31 -19.09
CA LEU A 86 -10.60 -13.74 -19.16
C LEU A 86 -11.78 -14.60 -18.71
N ASN A 87 -12.30 -14.34 -17.50
CA ASN A 87 -13.43 -15.11 -16.95
C ASN A 87 -14.67 -15.01 -17.83
N ARG A 88 -14.98 -13.83 -18.36
CA ARG A 88 -16.13 -13.63 -19.25
C ARG A 88 -15.95 -14.34 -20.59
N ASN A 89 -14.81 -14.15 -21.24
CA ASN A 89 -14.61 -14.58 -22.61
C ASN A 89 -14.34 -16.08 -22.71
N CYS A 90 -13.67 -16.68 -21.72
CA CYS A 90 -13.35 -18.11 -21.72
C CYS A 90 -14.48 -18.99 -21.15
N ALA A 91 -15.54 -18.41 -20.57
CA ALA A 91 -16.58 -19.14 -19.86
C ALA A 91 -17.28 -20.22 -20.73
N ALA A 92 -17.74 -19.84 -21.92
CA ALA A 92 -18.45 -20.74 -22.82
C ALA A 92 -17.54 -21.87 -23.30
N ALA A 93 -16.35 -21.52 -23.79
CA ALA A 93 -15.39 -22.50 -24.30
C ALA A 93 -14.89 -23.47 -23.21
N PHE A 94 -14.73 -23.01 -21.96
CA PHE A 94 -14.45 -23.90 -20.83
C PHE A 94 -15.62 -24.86 -20.56
N ARG A 95 -16.86 -24.36 -20.56
CA ARG A 95 -18.06 -25.20 -20.37
C ARG A 95 -18.16 -26.25 -21.47
N ASP A 96 -17.98 -25.86 -22.71
CA ASP A 96 -18.08 -26.77 -23.87
C ASP A 96 -16.99 -27.84 -23.82
N TYR A 97 -15.76 -27.46 -23.45
CA TYR A 97 -14.68 -28.41 -23.23
C TYR A 97 -15.02 -29.41 -22.11
N LEU A 98 -15.43 -28.93 -20.93
CA LEU A 98 -15.69 -29.81 -19.79
C LEU A 98 -16.89 -30.73 -20.06
N ALA A 99 -17.97 -30.22 -20.65
CA ALA A 99 -19.12 -31.02 -21.05
C ALA A 99 -18.76 -32.03 -22.16
N GLY A 100 -17.87 -31.67 -23.08
CA GLY A 100 -17.33 -32.59 -24.09
C GLY A 100 -16.52 -33.72 -23.46
N ALA A 101 -15.59 -33.38 -22.57
CA ALA A 101 -14.79 -34.38 -21.85
C ALA A 101 -15.65 -35.38 -21.08
N LEU A 102 -16.71 -34.91 -20.40
CA LEU A 102 -17.64 -35.78 -19.69
C LEU A 102 -18.44 -36.71 -20.61
N ARG A 103 -18.75 -36.29 -21.84
CA ARG A 103 -19.41 -37.16 -22.83
C ARG A 103 -18.45 -38.22 -23.39
N GLU A 104 -17.20 -37.85 -23.67
CA GLU A 104 -16.16 -38.79 -24.11
C GLU A 104 -15.91 -39.91 -23.08
N GLU A 105 -16.09 -39.62 -21.79
CA GLU A 105 -16.05 -40.61 -20.71
C GLU A 105 -17.20 -41.61 -20.75
N GLU A 106 -18.43 -41.14 -20.98
CA GLU A 106 -19.62 -42.00 -21.11
C GLU A 106 -19.51 -42.94 -22.33
N GLU A 107 -18.86 -42.48 -23.38
CA GLU A 107 -18.63 -43.22 -24.63
C GLU A 107 -17.42 -44.19 -24.54
N GLY A 108 -16.64 -44.15 -23.45
CA GLY A 108 -15.50 -45.04 -23.20
C GLY A 108 -14.25 -44.73 -24.02
N GLU A 109 -14.15 -43.51 -24.57
CA GLU A 109 -13.09 -43.13 -25.51
C GLU A 109 -11.86 -42.49 -24.84
N ASP A 110 -12.04 -41.82 -23.69
CA ASP A 110 -10.97 -41.12 -22.96
C ASP A 110 -11.16 -41.21 -21.42
N GLY A 111 -10.08 -41.12 -20.66
CA GLY A 111 -10.09 -41.38 -19.21
C GLY A 111 -10.90 -40.37 -18.36
N HIS A 112 -11.56 -40.85 -17.29
CA HIS A 112 -12.45 -40.09 -16.39
C HIS A 112 -11.83 -38.81 -15.79
N VAL A 113 -12.45 -37.64 -15.94
CA VAL A 113 -12.09 -36.37 -15.29
C VAL A 113 -12.35 -36.48 -13.79
N ALA A 114 -11.29 -36.62 -13.01
CA ALA A 114 -11.35 -36.77 -11.55
C ALA A 114 -11.86 -35.50 -10.87
N PHE A 115 -11.25 -34.36 -11.21
CA PHE A 115 -11.57 -33.03 -10.67
C PHE A 115 -10.84 -31.94 -11.47
N VAL A 116 -11.29 -30.70 -11.28
CA VAL A 116 -10.66 -29.49 -11.81
C VAL A 116 -9.84 -28.82 -10.71
N VAL A 117 -8.67 -28.27 -11.04
CA VAL A 117 -7.97 -27.29 -10.20
C VAL A 117 -7.81 -26.01 -10.99
N ALA A 118 -8.40 -24.92 -10.49
CA ALA A 118 -8.30 -23.62 -11.13
C ALA A 118 -7.63 -22.63 -10.19
N ASP A 119 -6.83 -21.72 -10.73
CA ASP A 119 -6.35 -20.57 -9.97
C ASP A 119 -7.55 -19.80 -9.37
N VAL A 120 -7.41 -19.23 -8.17
CA VAL A 120 -8.48 -18.45 -7.52
C VAL A 120 -8.98 -17.28 -8.38
N ASP A 121 -8.15 -16.76 -9.28
CA ASP A 121 -8.53 -15.71 -10.24
C ASP A 121 -9.47 -16.24 -11.36
N TRP A 122 -9.60 -17.55 -11.54
CA TRP A 122 -10.55 -18.22 -12.45
C TRP A 122 -11.86 -18.59 -11.74
N PHE A 123 -12.59 -17.59 -11.24
CA PHE A 123 -13.81 -17.80 -10.47
C PHE A 123 -15.00 -18.35 -11.28
N VAL A 124 -15.08 -18.09 -12.60
CA VAL A 124 -16.15 -18.66 -13.46
C VAL A 124 -15.92 -20.15 -13.75
N PRO A 125 -14.70 -20.61 -14.13
CA PRO A 125 -14.44 -22.04 -14.26
C PRO A 125 -14.75 -22.87 -13.00
N LEU A 126 -14.51 -22.32 -11.80
CA LEU A 126 -14.89 -22.98 -10.54
C LEU A 126 -16.41 -23.23 -10.43
N SER A 127 -17.24 -22.25 -10.81
CA SER A 127 -18.70 -22.42 -10.77
C SER A 127 -19.21 -23.35 -11.87
N VAL A 128 -18.66 -23.24 -13.09
CA VAL A 128 -19.04 -24.10 -14.23
C VAL A 128 -18.75 -25.57 -13.93
N ALA A 129 -17.59 -25.89 -13.35
CA ALA A 129 -17.27 -27.27 -12.99
C ALA A 129 -18.30 -27.85 -12.00
N ARG A 130 -18.68 -27.07 -10.98
CA ARG A 130 -19.73 -27.45 -10.03
C ARG A 130 -21.09 -27.67 -10.69
N GLU A 131 -21.50 -26.80 -11.61
CA GLU A 131 -22.77 -26.93 -12.34
C GLU A 131 -22.83 -28.22 -13.18
N LEU A 132 -21.68 -28.65 -13.70
CA LEU A 132 -21.54 -29.91 -14.45
C LEU A 132 -21.28 -31.12 -13.55
N GLY A 133 -21.36 -30.96 -12.22
CA GLY A 133 -21.20 -32.07 -11.26
C GLY A 133 -19.77 -32.53 -11.03
N VAL A 134 -18.76 -31.76 -11.48
CA VAL A 134 -17.34 -32.08 -11.32
C VAL A 134 -16.77 -31.34 -10.11
N ALA A 135 -16.05 -32.07 -9.23
CA ALA A 135 -15.37 -31.45 -8.10
C ALA A 135 -14.31 -30.44 -8.60
N ALA A 136 -14.25 -29.27 -7.96
CA ALA A 136 -13.35 -28.19 -8.36
C ALA A 136 -12.60 -27.65 -7.13
N LEU A 137 -11.27 -27.63 -7.19
CA LEU A 137 -10.43 -27.06 -6.13
C LEU A 137 -9.86 -25.72 -6.61
N ALA A 138 -9.97 -24.69 -5.77
CA ALA A 138 -9.34 -23.40 -6.04
C ALA A 138 -7.89 -23.41 -5.56
N LEU A 139 -6.94 -22.92 -6.35
CA LEU A 139 -5.53 -22.80 -6.00
C LEU A 139 -5.17 -21.33 -5.74
N MET A 140 -4.87 -21.01 -4.49
CA MET A 140 -4.26 -19.75 -4.09
C MET A 140 -2.74 -19.88 -4.20
N THR A 141 -2.16 -19.26 -5.23
CA THR A 141 -0.71 -19.28 -5.50
C THR A 141 0.08 -18.33 -4.61
N SER A 142 -0.62 -17.47 -3.86
CA SER A 142 -0.06 -16.53 -2.88
C SER A 142 -0.28 -17.00 -1.44
N SER A 143 -0.01 -16.13 -0.46
CA SER A 143 -0.02 -16.46 0.97
C SER A 143 -1.43 -16.58 1.56
N ALA A 144 -1.58 -17.30 2.67
CA ALA A 144 -2.83 -17.39 3.42
C ALA A 144 -3.26 -16.02 3.97
N VAL A 145 -2.31 -15.24 4.50
CA VAL A 145 -2.54 -13.85 4.92
C VAL A 145 -3.24 -13.04 3.82
N ARG A 146 -2.79 -13.17 2.57
CA ARG A 146 -3.39 -12.43 1.45
C ARG A 146 -4.84 -12.84 1.19
N PHE A 147 -5.17 -14.12 1.35
CA PHE A 147 -6.55 -14.58 1.22
C PHE A 147 -7.46 -14.05 2.34
N LEU A 148 -6.96 -13.96 3.58
CA LEU A 148 -7.70 -13.28 4.67
C LEU A 148 -7.96 -11.80 4.35
N VAL A 149 -7.01 -11.13 3.69
CA VAL A 149 -7.26 -9.76 3.18
C VAL A 149 -8.41 -9.77 2.18
N TYR A 150 -8.49 -10.75 1.28
CA TYR A 150 -9.60 -10.83 0.31
C TYR A 150 -10.96 -10.98 1.01
N LEU A 151 -11.03 -11.83 2.04
CA LEU A 151 -12.22 -12.04 2.87
C LEU A 151 -12.64 -10.76 3.62
N ALA A 152 -11.67 -10.03 4.17
CA ALA A 152 -11.92 -8.81 4.93
C ALA A 152 -12.23 -7.58 4.05
N TYR A 153 -11.74 -7.57 2.80
CA TYR A 153 -11.72 -6.38 1.95
C TYR A 153 -13.08 -5.69 1.79
N PRO A 154 -14.19 -6.40 1.48
CA PRO A 154 -15.50 -5.75 1.36
C PRO A 154 -15.98 -5.11 2.67
N SER A 155 -15.70 -5.74 3.82
CA SER A 155 -16.01 -5.19 5.15
C SER A 155 -15.20 -3.92 5.43
N LEU A 156 -13.93 -3.90 5.01
CA LEU A 156 -13.08 -2.73 5.13
C LEU A 156 -13.60 -1.55 4.29
N CYS A 157 -14.04 -1.81 3.05
CA CYS A 157 -14.69 -0.80 2.22
C CYS A 157 -16.00 -0.28 2.85
N HIS A 158 -16.88 -1.18 3.32
CA HIS A 158 -18.17 -0.81 3.92
C HIS A 158 -18.00 0.05 5.18
N LYS A 159 -17.01 -0.27 6.03
CA LYS A 159 -16.69 0.49 7.25
C LYS A 159 -15.94 1.81 6.96
N GLY A 160 -15.64 2.10 5.69
CA GLY A 160 -14.94 3.32 5.28
C GLY A 160 -13.43 3.30 5.55
N TYR A 161 -12.84 2.15 5.83
CA TYR A 161 -11.38 1.98 6.03
C TYR A 161 -10.59 2.05 4.71
N LEU A 162 -11.26 1.83 3.58
CA LEU A 162 -10.72 1.89 2.23
C LEU A 162 -11.67 2.71 1.34
N PRO A 163 -11.17 3.53 0.39
CA PRO A 163 -9.75 3.76 0.04
C PRO A 163 -9.05 4.83 0.89
N VAL A 164 -9.68 5.40 1.93
CA VAL A 164 -9.15 6.48 2.78
C VAL A 164 -8.93 6.00 4.24
N GLN A 165 -7.86 6.50 4.86
CA GLN A 165 -7.25 6.14 6.17
C GLN A 165 -8.19 5.75 7.33
N VAL A 166 -7.80 4.69 8.03
CA VAL A 166 -7.72 4.65 9.51
C VAL A 166 -6.32 4.14 9.90
N GLU A 167 -5.85 4.43 11.11
CA GLU A 167 -4.44 4.27 11.51
C GLU A 167 -4.01 2.82 11.86
N GLU A 168 -4.92 1.90 12.19
CA GLU A 168 -4.53 0.58 12.71
C GLU A 168 -5.48 -0.57 12.28
N LEU A 169 -4.90 -1.68 11.80
CA LEU A 169 -5.55 -2.99 11.62
C LEU A 169 -4.61 -4.11 12.10
N PRO A 170 -4.35 -4.30 13.41
CA PRO A 170 -3.42 -5.33 13.87
C PRO A 170 -3.76 -6.72 13.31
N PRO A 171 -2.80 -7.47 12.74
CA PRO A 171 -1.34 -7.24 12.72
C PRO A 171 -0.82 -6.35 11.57
N PHE A 172 -1.66 -5.87 10.67
CA PHE A 172 -1.30 -5.03 9.51
C PHE A 172 -1.33 -3.53 9.84
N VAL A 173 -0.31 -2.79 9.39
CA VAL A 173 -0.41 -1.33 9.35
C VAL A 173 -1.18 -0.99 8.06
N VAL A 174 -2.00 0.06 8.05
CA VAL A 174 -2.77 0.48 6.85
C VAL A 174 -1.89 0.87 5.64
N GLN A 175 -0.56 0.83 5.82
CA GLN A 175 0.44 0.96 4.77
C GLN A 175 0.69 -0.36 4.00
N ASP A 176 0.33 -1.51 4.57
CA ASP A 176 0.56 -2.85 4.00
C ASP A 176 -0.56 -3.31 3.06
N LEU A 177 -1.72 -2.63 3.08
CA LEU A 177 -2.85 -2.92 2.21
C LEU A 177 -2.61 -2.38 0.79
N HIS A 178 -3.03 -3.13 -0.23
CA HIS A 178 -2.98 -2.71 -1.63
C HIS A 178 -3.81 -1.44 -1.84
N ARG A 179 -3.14 -0.29 -1.99
CA ARG A 179 -3.78 1.01 -2.23
C ARG A 179 -3.96 1.24 -3.72
N VAL A 180 -5.22 1.25 -4.14
CA VAL A 180 -5.61 1.72 -5.46
C VAL A 180 -6.22 3.11 -5.29
N MET A 181 -5.45 4.15 -5.64
CA MET A 181 -5.83 5.55 -5.38
C MET A 181 -6.92 6.07 -6.32
N ASP A 182 -7.07 5.46 -7.50
CA ASP A 182 -8.16 5.76 -8.43
C ASP A 182 -9.44 5.06 -7.95
N LYS A 183 -10.50 5.82 -7.70
CA LYS A 183 -11.80 5.31 -7.24
C LYS A 183 -12.37 4.25 -8.19
N THR A 184 -12.20 4.41 -9.50
CA THR A 184 -12.73 3.45 -10.49
C THR A 184 -11.96 2.14 -10.43
N ARG A 185 -10.62 2.20 -10.40
CA ARG A 185 -9.77 1.01 -10.25
C ARG A 185 -9.94 0.37 -8.87
N HIS A 186 -10.20 1.15 -7.82
CA HIS A 186 -10.47 0.62 -6.49
C HIS A 186 -11.77 -0.17 -6.45
N LEU A 187 -12.84 0.34 -7.07
CA LEU A 187 -14.11 -0.38 -7.22
C LEU A 187 -13.92 -1.67 -8.01
N ALA A 188 -13.25 -1.61 -9.17
CA ALA A 188 -12.96 -2.80 -9.97
C ALA A 188 -12.13 -3.85 -9.20
N TYR A 189 -11.15 -3.40 -8.40
CA TYR A 189 -10.38 -4.30 -7.55
C TYR A 189 -11.21 -4.89 -6.40
N THR A 190 -12.09 -4.10 -5.79
CA THR A 190 -13.04 -4.57 -4.77
C THR A 190 -13.95 -5.66 -5.34
N ASP A 191 -14.51 -5.41 -6.53
CA ASP A 191 -15.38 -6.34 -7.23
C ASP A 191 -14.62 -7.62 -7.59
N LEU A 192 -13.37 -7.51 -8.05
CA LEU A 192 -12.52 -8.67 -8.34
C LEU A 192 -12.37 -9.57 -7.10
N LEU A 193 -11.98 -8.98 -5.96
CA LEU A 193 -11.79 -9.75 -4.72
C LEU A 193 -13.09 -10.42 -4.26
N ALA A 194 -14.24 -9.75 -4.42
CA ALA A 194 -15.54 -10.32 -4.11
C ALA A 194 -15.86 -11.54 -5.00
N HIS A 195 -15.58 -11.47 -6.30
CA HIS A 195 -15.76 -12.59 -7.23
C HIS A 195 -14.83 -13.76 -6.92
N ILE A 196 -13.56 -13.49 -6.58
CA ILE A 196 -12.59 -14.51 -6.15
C ILE A 196 -13.12 -15.25 -4.92
N VAL A 197 -13.52 -14.53 -3.87
CA VAL A 197 -14.05 -15.12 -2.63
C VAL A 197 -15.32 -15.92 -2.92
N ALA A 198 -16.22 -15.41 -3.76
CA ALA A 198 -17.43 -16.12 -4.16
C ALA A 198 -17.12 -17.42 -4.91
N GLY A 199 -16.18 -17.39 -5.86
CA GLY A 199 -15.72 -18.57 -6.60
C GLY A 199 -15.11 -19.62 -5.68
N VAL A 200 -14.25 -19.22 -4.74
CA VAL A 200 -13.70 -20.13 -3.73
C VAL A 200 -14.80 -20.73 -2.86
N ARG A 201 -15.76 -19.94 -2.37
CA ARG A 201 -16.91 -20.44 -1.58
C ARG A 201 -17.81 -21.40 -2.35
N GLN A 202 -17.79 -21.36 -3.68
CA GLN A 202 -18.53 -22.27 -4.54
C GLN A 202 -17.74 -23.53 -4.92
N SER A 203 -16.42 -23.55 -4.69
CA SER A 203 -15.55 -24.68 -4.97
C SER A 203 -15.71 -25.81 -3.94
N SER A 204 -15.14 -26.98 -4.23
CA SER A 204 -15.08 -28.16 -3.35
C SER A 204 -13.99 -28.05 -2.28
N GLY A 205 -13.07 -27.08 -2.38
CA GLY A 205 -11.98 -26.90 -1.44
C GLY A 205 -10.94 -25.88 -1.93
N LEU A 206 -10.13 -25.38 -1.01
CA LEU A 206 -9.10 -24.39 -1.26
C LEU A 206 -7.71 -25.00 -1.02
N ILE A 207 -6.86 -24.96 -2.03
CA ILE A 207 -5.44 -25.25 -1.94
C ILE A 207 -4.69 -23.93 -1.76
N ILE A 208 -3.81 -23.84 -0.77
CA ILE A 208 -2.96 -22.66 -0.57
C ILE A 208 -1.50 -23.08 -0.67
N ASN A 209 -0.72 -22.34 -1.47
CA ASN A 209 0.73 -22.56 -1.65
C ASN A 209 1.53 -22.06 -0.43
N THR A 210 1.24 -22.59 0.76
CA THR A 210 1.90 -22.29 2.03
C THR A 210 1.85 -23.52 2.95
N SER A 211 2.53 -23.47 4.09
CA SER A 211 2.51 -24.55 5.11
C SER A 211 2.01 -24.03 6.46
N GLU A 212 1.59 -24.96 7.32
CA GLU A 212 1.20 -24.64 8.70
C GLU A 212 2.37 -24.10 9.54
N ASP A 213 3.60 -24.49 9.20
CA ASP A 213 4.81 -23.96 9.85
C ASP A 213 5.05 -22.47 9.57
N ILE A 214 4.54 -21.95 8.44
CA ILE A 214 4.72 -20.55 8.03
C ILE A 214 3.49 -19.69 8.40
N GLU A 215 2.28 -20.17 8.11
CA GLU A 215 1.02 -19.40 8.25
C GLU A 215 -0.09 -20.18 8.98
N GLY A 216 0.25 -21.02 9.97
CA GLY A 216 -0.69 -21.93 10.65
C GLY A 216 -1.91 -21.24 11.28
N MET A 217 -1.71 -20.09 11.94
CA MET A 217 -2.81 -19.32 12.55
C MET A 217 -3.77 -18.78 11.48
N GLU A 218 -3.23 -18.29 10.37
CA GLU A 218 -4.02 -17.76 9.26
C GLU A 218 -4.77 -18.85 8.51
N ILE A 219 -4.14 -20.02 8.29
CA ILE A 219 -4.80 -21.19 7.69
C ILE A 219 -6.00 -21.60 8.55
N GLU A 220 -5.83 -21.69 9.86
CA GLU A 220 -6.92 -22.08 10.77
C GLU A 220 -8.05 -21.06 10.76
N ARG A 221 -7.70 -19.77 10.72
CA ARG A 221 -8.69 -18.71 10.56
C ARG A 221 -9.46 -18.86 9.25
N ILE A 222 -8.79 -19.11 8.13
CA ILE A 222 -9.44 -19.34 6.83
C ILE A 222 -10.40 -20.53 6.92
N ARG A 223 -9.97 -21.67 7.49
CA ARG A 223 -10.83 -22.85 7.70
C ARG A 223 -12.12 -22.49 8.41
N SER A 224 -12.04 -21.68 9.47
CA SER A 224 -13.22 -21.23 10.21
C SER A 224 -14.13 -20.27 9.42
N GLU A 225 -13.57 -19.40 8.57
CA GLU A 225 -14.32 -18.36 7.87
C GLU A 225 -15.03 -18.84 6.59
N ILE A 226 -14.47 -19.83 5.88
CA ILE A 226 -15.05 -20.31 4.60
C ILE A 226 -15.79 -21.64 4.69
N ALA A 227 -15.60 -22.42 5.77
CA ALA A 227 -16.25 -23.73 5.99
C ALA A 227 -16.08 -24.74 4.83
N LEU A 228 -14.92 -24.69 4.16
CA LEU A 228 -14.50 -25.63 3.12
C LEU A 228 -13.22 -26.35 3.54
N PRO A 229 -12.90 -27.53 2.97
CA PRO A 229 -11.59 -28.13 3.12
C PRO A 229 -10.48 -27.17 2.64
N VAL A 230 -9.47 -26.92 3.50
CA VAL A 230 -8.31 -26.09 3.17
C VAL A 230 -7.04 -26.94 3.25
N PHE A 231 -6.33 -27.03 2.13
CA PHE A 231 -5.11 -27.80 1.96
C PHE A 231 -3.89 -26.88 1.84
N SER A 232 -3.08 -26.77 2.89
CA SER A 232 -1.80 -26.07 2.92
C SER A 232 -0.68 -26.99 2.42
N ILE A 233 -0.50 -27.04 1.10
CA ILE A 233 0.44 -27.97 0.44
C ILE A 233 1.71 -27.29 -0.07
N GLY A 234 2.02 -26.09 0.41
CA GLY A 234 3.22 -25.37 0.03
C GLY A 234 4.42 -25.64 0.93
N PRO A 235 5.61 -25.13 0.57
CA PRO A 235 5.88 -24.46 -0.70
C PRO A 235 5.95 -25.44 -1.88
N LEU A 236 5.16 -25.19 -2.93
CA LEU A 236 5.02 -26.12 -4.07
C LEU A 236 6.34 -26.32 -4.85
N HIS A 237 7.28 -25.38 -4.78
CA HIS A 237 8.60 -25.52 -5.40
C HIS A 237 9.47 -26.61 -4.76
N MET A 238 9.13 -27.06 -3.53
CA MET A 238 9.84 -28.14 -2.82
C MET A 238 9.25 -29.53 -3.10
N MET A 239 8.05 -29.62 -3.69
CA MET A 239 7.33 -30.89 -3.82
C MET A 239 7.86 -31.82 -4.90
N THR A 240 8.65 -31.33 -5.87
CA THR A 240 9.16 -32.15 -6.96
C THR A 240 10.64 -31.86 -7.24
N SER A 241 11.45 -32.93 -7.29
CA SER A 241 12.90 -32.84 -7.49
C SER A 241 13.35 -32.86 -8.97
N SER A 242 12.45 -32.99 -9.96
CA SER A 242 12.89 -33.13 -11.36
C SER A 242 11.84 -32.83 -12.44
N SER A 243 12.36 -32.27 -13.54
CA SER A 243 11.92 -32.24 -14.95
C SER A 243 10.88 -31.26 -15.49
N VAL A 244 10.19 -30.44 -14.69
CA VAL A 244 9.34 -29.37 -15.26
C VAL A 244 10.08 -28.04 -15.20
N GLU A 245 10.62 -27.61 -16.33
CA GLU A 245 11.08 -26.23 -16.51
C GLU A 245 9.87 -25.31 -16.47
N SER A 246 9.64 -24.69 -15.32
CA SER A 246 8.45 -23.87 -15.11
C SER A 246 8.59 -22.45 -15.67
N SER A 247 9.81 -21.99 -15.99
CA SER A 247 10.02 -20.60 -16.41
C SER A 247 9.50 -20.35 -17.84
N LEU A 248 8.63 -19.34 -17.98
CA LEU A 248 8.17 -18.83 -19.27
C LEU A 248 9.29 -18.10 -20.04
N LEU A 249 10.33 -17.64 -19.35
CA LEU A 249 11.45 -16.88 -19.91
C LEU A 249 12.72 -17.75 -19.96
N THR A 250 13.54 -17.53 -20.99
CA THR A 250 14.85 -18.19 -21.13
C THR A 250 15.80 -17.70 -20.03
N GLU A 251 16.33 -18.65 -19.26
CA GLU A 251 17.22 -18.36 -18.13
C GLU A 251 18.66 -18.15 -18.60
N ASP A 252 19.28 -17.07 -18.14
CA ASP A 252 20.71 -16.82 -18.30
C ASP A 252 21.47 -17.48 -17.16
N ARG A 253 22.02 -18.66 -17.44
CA ARG A 253 22.77 -19.48 -16.48
C ARG A 253 24.19 -18.99 -16.23
N SER A 254 24.69 -18.03 -17.02
CA SER A 254 26.04 -17.48 -16.84
C SER A 254 26.26 -16.78 -15.48
N CYS A 255 25.17 -16.46 -14.77
CA CYS A 255 25.26 -15.95 -13.41
C CYS A 255 25.72 -17.02 -12.42
N LEU A 256 25.46 -18.31 -12.67
CA LEU A 256 25.91 -19.42 -11.83
C LEU A 256 27.43 -19.57 -11.91
N ASP A 257 28.00 -19.59 -13.12
CA ASP A 257 29.45 -19.64 -13.32
C ASP A 257 30.15 -18.44 -12.64
N TRP A 258 29.52 -17.27 -12.67
CA TRP A 258 30.05 -16.10 -11.97
C TRP A 258 29.95 -16.25 -10.45
N LEU A 259 28.85 -16.80 -9.93
CA LEU A 259 28.64 -17.04 -8.49
C LEU A 259 29.67 -18.03 -7.92
N ASP A 260 30.12 -19.03 -8.69
CA ASP A 260 31.16 -19.98 -8.32
C ASP A 260 32.51 -19.30 -8.02
N THR A 261 32.75 -18.13 -8.61
CA THR A 261 33.99 -17.36 -8.38
C THR A 261 33.93 -16.47 -7.13
N GLN A 262 32.76 -16.38 -6.48
CA GLN A 262 32.54 -15.48 -5.34
C GLN A 262 32.76 -16.20 -4.01
N ARG A 263 33.10 -15.42 -2.97
CA ARG A 263 33.24 -15.96 -1.60
C ARG A 263 31.87 -16.41 -1.07
N PRO A 264 31.80 -17.45 -0.23
CA PRO A 264 30.58 -17.82 0.48
C PRO A 264 29.96 -16.64 1.22
N ASN A 265 28.63 -16.55 1.26
CA ASN A 265 27.89 -15.49 1.96
C ASN A 265 28.39 -14.06 1.68
N SER A 266 28.66 -13.74 0.41
CA SER A 266 29.15 -12.40 0.02
C SER A 266 28.30 -11.66 -0.99
N VAL A 267 27.45 -12.37 -1.75
CA VAL A 267 26.72 -11.85 -2.90
C VAL A 267 25.32 -11.39 -2.51
N VAL A 268 24.90 -10.22 -2.98
CA VAL A 268 23.50 -9.78 -2.92
C VAL A 268 22.79 -10.17 -4.21
N TYR A 269 21.74 -10.99 -4.11
CA TYR A 269 20.85 -11.27 -5.23
C TYR A 269 19.73 -10.23 -5.27
N VAL A 270 19.40 -9.69 -6.45
CA VAL A 270 18.37 -8.65 -6.63
C VAL A 270 17.40 -9.07 -7.73
N SER A 271 16.11 -9.19 -7.39
CA SER A 271 15.04 -9.50 -8.35
C SER A 271 13.69 -8.93 -7.89
N PHE A 272 13.01 -8.23 -8.80
CA PHE A 272 11.66 -7.71 -8.58
C PHE A 272 10.56 -8.55 -9.27
N GLY A 273 10.88 -9.79 -9.65
CA GLY A 273 9.92 -10.70 -10.29
C GLY A 273 9.51 -10.26 -11.70
N SER A 274 8.44 -10.87 -12.21
CA SER A 274 8.00 -10.70 -13.61
C SER A 274 7.06 -9.52 -13.83
N LEU A 275 6.33 -9.08 -12.80
CA LEU A 275 5.27 -8.07 -12.91
C LEU A 275 5.65 -6.68 -12.40
N VAL A 276 6.52 -6.58 -11.40
CA VAL A 276 6.84 -5.29 -10.77
C VAL A 276 7.76 -4.49 -11.67
N GLY A 277 7.32 -3.31 -12.09
CA GLY A 277 8.24 -2.34 -12.65
C GLY A 277 8.61 -1.26 -11.64
N ILE A 278 9.63 -0.50 -11.98
CA ILE A 278 10.15 0.62 -11.20
C ILE A 278 10.33 1.83 -12.11
N ASP A 279 10.36 3.02 -11.53
CA ASP A 279 10.64 4.25 -12.28
C ASP A 279 12.15 4.38 -12.53
N THR A 280 12.52 5.19 -13.53
CA THR A 280 13.92 5.42 -13.91
C THR A 280 14.77 5.90 -12.74
N ASP A 281 14.25 6.82 -11.92
CA ASP A 281 14.98 7.33 -10.76
C ASP A 281 15.25 6.23 -9.73
N GLU A 282 14.26 5.36 -9.49
CA GLU A 282 14.43 4.25 -8.55
C GLU A 282 15.40 3.19 -9.08
N PHE A 283 15.38 2.92 -10.39
CA PHE A 283 16.38 2.07 -11.03
C PHE A 283 17.79 2.63 -10.86
N LEU A 284 17.98 3.94 -11.06
CA LEU A 284 19.28 4.60 -10.91
C LEU A 284 19.76 4.61 -9.45
N GLU A 285 18.89 4.93 -8.49
CA GLU A 285 19.23 4.89 -7.06
C GLU A 285 19.59 3.46 -6.61
N MET A 286 18.88 2.45 -7.12
CA MET A 286 19.21 1.05 -6.87
C MET A 286 20.62 0.73 -7.40
N ALA A 287 20.91 1.13 -8.63
CA ALA A 287 22.21 0.92 -9.25
C ALA A 287 23.32 1.61 -8.45
N TRP A 288 23.12 2.86 -8.02
CA TRP A 288 24.06 3.58 -7.16
C TRP A 288 24.25 2.89 -5.81
N GLY A 289 23.17 2.43 -5.18
CA GLY A 289 23.22 1.68 -3.93
C GLY A 289 24.08 0.41 -4.04
N LEU A 290 23.86 -0.37 -5.10
CA LEU A 290 24.66 -1.57 -5.40
C LEU A 290 26.13 -1.22 -5.64
N ALA A 291 26.42 -0.21 -6.48
CA ALA A 291 27.77 0.22 -6.76
C ALA A 291 28.52 0.71 -5.50
N ASN A 292 27.84 1.50 -4.65
CA ASN A 292 28.39 2.08 -3.42
C ASN A 292 28.55 1.06 -2.29
N SER A 293 27.75 -0.02 -2.28
CA SER A 293 27.84 -1.07 -1.25
C SER A 293 29.20 -1.76 -1.20
N GLN A 294 29.99 -1.69 -2.28
CA GLN A 294 31.23 -2.44 -2.46
C GLN A 294 31.07 -3.97 -2.33
N ARG A 295 29.83 -4.48 -2.37
CA ARG A 295 29.52 -5.92 -2.35
C ARG A 295 29.42 -6.49 -3.76
N PRO A 296 29.74 -7.78 -3.96
CA PRO A 296 29.33 -8.51 -5.15
C PRO A 296 27.80 -8.62 -5.24
N PHE A 297 27.24 -8.56 -6.46
CA PHE A 297 25.79 -8.71 -6.65
C PHE A 297 25.42 -9.36 -7.98
N VAL A 298 24.29 -10.07 -7.99
CA VAL A 298 23.59 -10.50 -9.20
C VAL A 298 22.28 -9.72 -9.27
N TRP A 299 22.06 -8.98 -10.36
CA TRP A 299 20.85 -8.18 -10.54
C TRP A 299 20.09 -8.60 -11.80
N VAL A 300 18.83 -9.03 -11.60
CA VAL A 300 17.91 -9.35 -12.70
C VAL A 300 17.26 -8.07 -13.22
N VAL A 301 17.67 -7.65 -14.42
CA VAL A 301 17.12 -6.50 -15.15
C VAL A 301 16.41 -7.01 -16.40
N ARG A 302 15.16 -7.46 -16.22
CA ARG A 302 14.35 -7.96 -17.32
C ARG A 302 13.88 -6.82 -18.25
N PRO A 303 13.57 -7.10 -19.53
CA PRO A 303 12.92 -6.15 -20.40
C PRO A 303 11.65 -5.56 -19.76
N ARG A 304 11.46 -4.24 -19.90
CA ARG A 304 10.32 -3.48 -19.33
C ARG A 304 10.26 -3.46 -17.79
N LEU A 305 11.38 -3.74 -17.09
CA LEU A 305 11.47 -3.46 -15.66
C LEU A 305 11.26 -1.96 -15.39
N VAL A 306 11.93 -1.08 -16.15
CA VAL A 306 11.78 0.37 -16.02
C VAL A 306 10.53 0.83 -16.79
N HIS A 307 9.70 1.66 -16.15
CA HIS A 307 8.52 2.22 -16.77
C HIS A 307 8.88 3.08 -17.99
N ASP A 308 8.09 2.96 -19.05
CA ASP A 308 8.21 3.75 -20.29
C ASP A 308 9.58 3.70 -20.98
N CYS A 309 10.37 2.66 -20.69
CA CYS A 309 11.70 2.45 -21.25
C CYS A 309 11.88 1.00 -21.70
N GLU A 310 12.15 0.77 -22.98
CA GLU A 310 12.37 -0.58 -23.51
C GLU A 310 13.76 -1.14 -23.14
N SER A 311 14.74 -0.26 -22.90
CA SER A 311 16.13 -0.63 -22.57
C SER A 311 16.62 0.12 -21.33
N SER A 312 16.78 -0.60 -20.23
CA SER A 312 17.28 -0.05 -18.95
C SER A 312 18.81 -0.08 -18.91
N ALA A 313 19.44 0.70 -19.80
CA ALA A 313 20.89 0.78 -19.85
C ALA A 313 21.45 1.50 -18.61
N ILE A 314 22.42 0.87 -17.96
CA ILE A 314 23.12 1.49 -16.83
C ILE A 314 24.11 2.55 -17.37
N PRO A 315 24.17 3.77 -16.81
CA PRO A 315 25.13 4.79 -17.24
C PRO A 315 26.58 4.30 -17.16
N GLY A 316 27.43 4.72 -18.11
CA GLY A 316 28.81 4.22 -18.25
C GLY A 316 29.69 4.44 -17.00
N GLU A 317 29.57 5.59 -16.34
CA GLU A 317 30.26 5.88 -15.07
C GLU A 317 29.92 4.86 -13.97
N LEU A 318 28.66 4.41 -13.98
CA LEU A 318 28.10 3.52 -12.99
C LEU A 318 28.53 2.08 -13.27
N GLN A 319 28.56 1.68 -14.55
CA GLN A 319 29.17 0.41 -14.98
C GLN A 319 30.65 0.35 -14.57
N GLN A 320 31.40 1.42 -14.78
CA GLN A 320 32.81 1.50 -14.37
C GLN A 320 32.96 1.34 -12.85
N LYS A 321 32.09 1.98 -12.07
CA LYS A 321 32.11 1.88 -10.60
C LYS A 321 31.73 0.48 -10.08
N MET A 322 30.78 -0.18 -10.74
CA MET A 322 30.39 -1.56 -10.44
C MET A 322 31.54 -2.53 -10.74
N GLY A 323 32.24 -2.33 -11.86
CA GLY A 323 33.33 -3.18 -12.30
C GLY A 323 32.90 -4.64 -12.46
N ASN A 324 33.80 -5.57 -12.14
CA ASN A 324 33.55 -7.01 -12.20
C ASN A 324 32.75 -7.58 -11.01
N ARG A 325 32.34 -6.73 -10.05
CA ARG A 325 31.58 -7.12 -8.85
C ARG A 325 30.09 -7.31 -9.13
N GLY A 326 29.58 -6.77 -10.22
CA GLY A 326 28.17 -6.87 -10.60
C GLY A 326 27.97 -7.81 -11.79
N ARG A 327 27.04 -8.75 -11.67
CA ARG A 327 26.51 -9.52 -12.80
C ARG A 327 25.07 -9.11 -13.05
N ILE A 328 24.80 -8.55 -14.23
CA ILE A 328 23.45 -8.16 -14.64
C ILE A 328 22.97 -9.14 -15.70
N VAL A 329 21.80 -9.71 -15.47
CA VAL A 329 21.18 -10.68 -16.39
C VAL A 329 19.73 -10.31 -16.64
N SER A 330 19.18 -10.69 -17.78
CA SER A 330 17.77 -10.42 -18.12
C SER A 330 16.82 -11.32 -17.34
N TRP A 331 17.22 -12.56 -17.09
CA TRP A 331 16.44 -13.55 -16.35
C TRP A 331 17.39 -14.58 -15.73
N ALA A 332 17.22 -14.95 -14.46
CA ALA A 332 18.10 -15.88 -13.75
C ALA A 332 17.36 -17.15 -13.33
N PRO A 333 18.06 -18.31 -13.23
CA PRO A 333 17.53 -19.51 -12.58
C PRO A 333 17.43 -19.27 -11.05
N GLN A 334 16.41 -18.52 -10.64
CA GLN A 334 16.31 -17.92 -9.30
C GLN A 334 16.50 -18.93 -8.15
N GLN A 335 15.89 -20.12 -8.25
CA GLN A 335 16.00 -21.14 -7.20
C GLN A 335 17.45 -21.64 -7.06
N GLU A 336 18.17 -21.84 -8.16
CA GLU A 336 19.58 -22.23 -8.13
C GLU A 336 20.46 -21.10 -7.61
N VAL A 337 20.15 -19.85 -7.97
CA VAL A 337 20.85 -18.67 -7.42
C VAL A 337 20.66 -18.57 -5.91
N LEU A 338 19.42 -18.71 -5.41
CA LEU A 338 19.13 -18.63 -3.96
C LEU A 338 19.76 -19.79 -3.18
N ARG A 339 19.86 -20.98 -3.78
CA ARG A 339 20.57 -22.13 -3.19
C ARG A 339 22.09 -21.97 -3.20
N HIS A 340 22.63 -21.07 -4.02
CA HIS A 340 24.07 -20.97 -4.23
C HIS A 340 24.78 -20.46 -2.95
N PRO A 341 25.85 -21.12 -2.48
CA PRO A 341 26.50 -20.82 -1.19
C PRO A 341 27.14 -19.43 -1.10
N SER A 342 27.36 -18.76 -2.23
CA SER A 342 27.87 -17.38 -2.25
C SER A 342 26.80 -16.32 -2.00
N VAL A 343 25.52 -16.64 -2.13
CA VAL A 343 24.42 -15.69 -1.90
C VAL A 343 24.21 -15.47 -0.41
N ALA A 344 24.28 -14.20 -0.01
CA ALA A 344 24.21 -13.75 1.39
C ALA A 344 22.86 -13.13 1.75
N ALA A 345 22.21 -12.49 0.77
CA ALA A 345 20.97 -11.77 0.97
C ALA A 345 20.22 -11.64 -0.35
N PHE A 346 18.90 -11.53 -0.25
CA PHE A 346 18.00 -11.35 -1.38
C PHE A 346 17.20 -10.05 -1.29
N LEU A 347 17.49 -9.08 -2.16
CA LEU A 347 16.69 -7.88 -2.33
C LEU A 347 15.49 -8.18 -3.24
N THR A 348 14.30 -8.15 -2.66
CA THR A 348 13.08 -8.66 -3.31
C THR A 348 11.89 -7.73 -3.20
N HIS A 349 10.96 -7.87 -4.15
CA HIS A 349 9.64 -7.24 -4.12
C HIS A 349 8.62 -7.94 -3.21
N CYS A 350 9.02 -9.04 -2.56
CA CYS A 350 8.18 -9.85 -1.67
C CYS A 350 7.04 -10.61 -2.38
N GLY A 351 7.23 -10.97 -3.65
CA GLY A 351 6.34 -11.92 -4.32
C GLY A 351 6.38 -13.29 -3.63
N TRP A 352 5.22 -13.91 -3.42
CA TRP A 352 5.10 -15.07 -2.52
C TRP A 352 5.98 -16.27 -2.90
N ASN A 353 6.07 -16.61 -4.18
CA ASN A 353 6.96 -17.69 -4.63
C ASN A 353 8.43 -17.38 -4.26
N SER A 354 8.91 -16.18 -4.59
CA SER A 354 10.27 -15.73 -4.25
C SER A 354 10.51 -15.68 -2.74
N THR A 355 9.51 -15.29 -1.95
CA THR A 355 9.57 -15.29 -0.48
C THR A 355 9.76 -16.71 0.04
N THR A 356 8.93 -17.65 -0.41
CA THR A 356 9.03 -19.05 0.04
C THR A 356 10.32 -19.71 -0.42
N GLU A 357 10.82 -19.44 -1.64
CA GLU A 357 12.12 -19.92 -2.12
C GLU A 357 13.27 -19.41 -1.22
N SER A 358 13.26 -18.14 -0.85
CA SER A 358 14.28 -17.57 0.03
C SER A 358 14.25 -18.17 1.43
N ILE A 359 13.05 -18.43 1.97
CA ILE A 359 12.87 -19.09 3.27
C ILE A 359 13.40 -20.53 3.20
N SER A 360 13.05 -21.29 2.16
CA SER A 360 13.47 -22.68 1.97
C SER A 360 14.99 -22.82 1.89
N GLU A 361 15.68 -21.87 1.25
CA GLU A 361 17.14 -21.91 1.08
C GLU A 361 17.89 -21.16 2.20
N GLY A 362 17.19 -20.59 3.19
CA GLY A 362 17.80 -19.92 4.35
C GLY A 362 18.44 -18.56 4.04
N VAL A 363 18.05 -17.91 2.94
CA VAL A 363 18.61 -16.62 2.53
C VAL A 363 17.81 -15.47 3.14
N PRO A 364 18.42 -14.55 3.91
CA PRO A 364 17.72 -13.40 4.48
C PRO A 364 17.32 -12.40 3.38
N MET A 365 16.17 -11.76 3.55
CA MET A 365 15.60 -10.86 2.55
C MET A 365 15.71 -9.39 2.95
N ILE A 366 15.99 -8.53 1.98
CA ILE A 366 15.82 -7.07 2.06
C ILE A 366 14.55 -6.73 1.28
N PHE A 367 13.59 -6.08 1.95
CA PHE A 367 12.26 -5.88 1.38
C PHE A 367 12.14 -4.54 0.66
N ARG A 368 11.66 -4.59 -0.58
CA ARG A 368 11.13 -3.44 -1.32
C ARG A 368 9.75 -3.81 -1.88
N PRO A 369 8.69 -3.82 -1.06
CA PRO A 369 7.36 -4.23 -1.51
C PRO A 369 6.89 -3.35 -2.68
N ALA A 370 6.23 -3.97 -3.65
CA ALA A 370 5.75 -3.30 -4.86
C ALA A 370 4.36 -2.64 -4.70
N SER A 371 3.71 -2.81 -3.55
CA SER A 371 2.29 -2.52 -3.39
C SER A 371 1.98 -1.03 -3.21
N GLY A 372 1.17 -0.53 -4.13
CA GLY A 372 0.62 0.81 -4.17
C GLY A 372 1.54 1.74 -4.94
N SER A 373 1.03 2.34 -6.03
CA SER A 373 1.59 3.59 -6.56
C SER A 373 2.05 4.40 -5.37
N ARG A 374 3.35 4.72 -5.24
CA ARG A 374 3.78 5.75 -4.30
C ARG A 374 2.78 6.87 -4.53
N PRO A 375 2.02 7.32 -3.51
CA PRO A 375 1.16 8.45 -3.74
C PRO A 375 2.08 9.50 -4.37
N ASN A 376 1.58 10.25 -5.37
CA ASN A 376 2.29 11.39 -5.93
C ASN A 376 2.39 12.44 -4.81
N LEU A 377 3.17 12.11 -3.80
CA LEU A 377 3.42 12.88 -2.62
C LEU A 377 4.39 13.95 -3.09
N PRO A 378 4.16 15.20 -2.68
CA PRO A 378 5.11 16.23 -2.94
C PRO A 378 6.52 15.82 -2.49
N PRO A 379 7.55 16.20 -3.24
CA PRO A 379 8.94 15.88 -2.90
C PRO A 379 9.29 16.31 -1.47
N GLY A 380 10.27 15.65 -0.87
CA GLY A 380 10.75 15.96 0.46
C GLY A 380 12.17 15.46 0.68
N PRO A 381 12.89 16.01 1.68
CA PRO A 381 14.18 15.47 2.09
C PRO A 381 14.01 14.09 2.75
N TRP A 382 15.12 13.43 3.06
CA TRP A 382 15.09 12.13 3.75
C TRP A 382 14.49 12.26 5.17
N ALA A 383 13.85 11.20 5.65
CA ALA A 383 13.20 11.17 6.96
C ALA A 383 13.89 10.18 7.90
N LEU A 384 14.07 10.56 9.18
CA LEU A 384 14.46 9.61 10.21
C LEU A 384 13.29 8.71 10.63
N PRO A 385 13.52 7.46 11.06
CA PRO A 385 12.46 6.50 11.38
C PRO A 385 11.44 7.01 12.41
N VAL A 386 11.90 7.61 13.50
CA VAL A 386 11.06 8.03 14.64
C VAL A 386 10.64 9.50 14.54
N ILE A 387 11.59 10.41 14.35
CA ILE A 387 11.33 11.87 14.41
C ILE A 387 10.98 12.48 13.05
N GLY A 388 11.05 11.70 11.97
CA GLY A 388 10.86 12.18 10.61
C GLY A 388 11.86 13.27 10.24
N HIS A 389 11.36 14.41 9.78
CA HIS A 389 12.12 15.54 9.26
C HIS A 389 12.40 16.63 10.32
N MET A 390 12.01 16.42 11.58
CA MET A 390 12.19 17.42 12.64
C MET A 390 13.65 17.83 12.83
N HIS A 391 14.60 16.96 12.50
CA HIS A 391 16.03 17.25 12.58
C HIS A 391 16.47 18.40 11.65
N PHE A 392 15.73 18.68 10.58
CA PHE A 392 15.97 19.86 9.73
C PHE A 392 15.45 21.17 10.33
N LEU A 393 14.60 21.10 11.36
CA LEU A 393 14.03 22.27 12.03
C LEU A 393 14.83 22.69 13.27
N LEU A 394 15.88 21.95 13.62
CA LEU A 394 16.75 22.26 14.74
C LEU A 394 17.65 23.46 14.41
N GLY A 395 17.73 24.43 15.31
CA GLY A 395 18.65 25.58 15.22
C GLY A 395 18.17 26.77 14.39
N ALA A 396 16.97 26.71 13.79
CA ALA A 396 16.35 27.84 13.09
C ALA A 396 14.85 27.92 13.39
N LEU A 397 14.23 29.08 13.15
CA LEU A 397 12.77 29.20 13.27
C LEU A 397 12.08 28.26 12.25
N PRO A 398 11.03 27.52 12.64
CA PRO A 398 10.45 26.47 11.79
C PRO A 398 10.06 26.94 10.38
N HIS A 399 9.47 28.13 10.28
CA HIS A 399 9.07 28.70 8.99
C HIS A 399 10.28 29.09 8.10
N GLN A 400 11.42 29.47 8.69
CA GLN A 400 12.65 29.76 7.95
C GLN A 400 13.33 28.47 7.47
N ALA A 401 13.39 27.45 8.33
CA ALA A 401 13.90 26.13 7.97
C ALA A 401 13.08 25.51 6.84
N MET A 402 11.75 25.55 6.95
CA MET A 402 10.83 25.08 5.90
C MET A 402 11.01 25.86 4.58
N ARG A 403 11.18 27.18 4.63
CA ARG A 403 11.47 27.99 3.42
C ARG A 403 12.82 27.63 2.78
N SER A 404 13.83 27.31 3.59
CA SER A 404 15.13 26.86 3.09
C SER A 404 15.03 25.49 2.40
N LEU A 405 14.25 24.58 2.97
CA LEU A 405 13.95 23.28 2.38
C LEU A 405 13.16 23.43 1.07
N SER A 406 12.17 24.31 1.02
CA SER A 406 11.36 24.51 -0.18
C SER A 406 12.16 25.05 -1.37
N ARG A 407 13.26 25.78 -1.14
CA ARG A 407 14.18 26.20 -2.22
C ARG A 407 14.88 25.03 -2.90
N ARG A 408 15.07 23.92 -2.19
CA ARG A 408 15.75 22.71 -2.70
C ARG A 408 14.78 21.66 -3.23
N HIS A 409 13.63 21.51 -2.57
CA HIS A 409 12.66 20.45 -2.88
C HIS A 409 11.43 20.96 -3.64
N GLY A 410 11.29 22.27 -3.84
CA GLY A 410 10.18 22.87 -4.58
C GLY A 410 9.14 23.56 -3.69
N PRO A 411 8.21 24.31 -4.31
CA PRO A 411 7.25 25.17 -3.61
C PRO A 411 6.14 24.39 -2.89
N VAL A 412 5.94 23.11 -3.24
CA VAL A 412 5.03 22.18 -2.55
C VAL A 412 5.88 21.00 -2.12
N MET A 413 6.00 20.79 -0.81
CA MET A 413 6.81 19.70 -0.26
C MET A 413 6.10 19.03 0.90
N LEU A 414 6.39 17.73 1.12
CA LEU A 414 5.82 16.97 2.22
C LEU A 414 6.88 16.70 3.27
N LEU A 415 6.58 17.08 4.51
CA LEU A 415 7.38 16.76 5.69
C LEU A 415 6.59 15.83 6.62
N ARG A 416 7.32 15.17 7.49
CA ARG A 416 6.82 14.29 8.56
C ARG A 416 7.43 14.78 9.86
N LEU A 417 6.62 15.38 10.72
CA LEU A 417 7.06 15.94 12.00
C LEU A 417 6.59 14.99 13.11
N GLY A 418 7.50 14.15 13.61
CA GLY A 418 7.12 13.00 14.43
C GLY A 418 6.28 12.01 13.61
N HIS A 419 5.03 11.81 14.01
CA HIS A 419 4.05 10.99 13.28
C HIS A 419 3.11 11.82 12.39
N VAL A 420 3.21 13.15 12.41
CA VAL A 420 2.28 14.04 11.70
C VAL A 420 2.82 14.40 10.31
N LEU A 421 2.07 14.05 9.26
CA LEU A 421 2.35 14.51 7.90
C LEU A 421 1.98 15.99 7.76
N THR A 422 2.92 16.78 7.26
CA THR A 422 2.84 18.24 7.15
C THR A 422 3.12 18.66 5.71
N LEU A 423 2.08 19.12 5.03
CA LEU A 423 2.20 19.70 3.70
C LEU A 423 2.68 21.15 3.82
N VAL A 424 3.81 21.48 3.18
CA VAL A 424 4.35 22.84 3.18
C VAL A 424 4.13 23.49 1.83
N LEU A 425 3.49 24.66 1.85
CA LEU A 425 3.19 25.49 0.69
C LEU A 425 4.01 26.78 0.78
N SER A 426 5.02 26.91 -0.06
CA SER A 426 5.98 28.02 -0.04
C SER A 426 5.87 28.97 -1.24
N SER A 427 4.80 28.85 -2.05
CA SER A 427 4.46 29.81 -3.10
C SER A 427 3.04 30.34 -2.94
N ALA A 428 2.82 31.58 -3.42
CA ALA A 428 1.50 32.19 -3.41
C ALA A 428 0.49 31.41 -4.28
N GLU A 429 0.95 30.84 -5.39
CA GLU A 429 0.13 30.02 -6.28
C GLU A 429 -0.33 28.72 -5.61
N ALA A 430 0.59 27.98 -4.96
CA ALA A 430 0.24 26.75 -4.25
C ALA A 430 -0.70 27.03 -3.07
N ALA A 431 -0.44 28.10 -2.31
CA ALA A 431 -1.33 28.54 -1.25
C ALA A 431 -2.72 28.92 -1.81
N ARG A 432 -2.79 29.62 -2.95
CA ARG A 432 -4.06 29.96 -3.60
C ARG A 432 -4.82 28.71 -4.05
N GLN A 433 -4.14 27.75 -4.64
CA GLN A 433 -4.75 26.51 -5.10
C GLN A 433 -5.37 25.74 -3.93
N VAL A 434 -4.63 25.57 -2.84
CA VAL A 434 -5.12 24.87 -1.66
C VAL A 434 -6.24 25.64 -0.94
N MET A 435 -6.07 26.95 -0.74
CA MET A 435 -7.01 27.77 0.04
C MET A 435 -8.24 28.26 -0.72
N LYS A 436 -8.29 28.15 -2.06
CA LYS A 436 -9.44 28.56 -2.87
C LYS A 436 -10.04 27.46 -3.74
N VAL A 437 -9.21 26.60 -4.34
CA VAL A 437 -9.68 25.56 -5.27
C VAL A 437 -10.02 24.28 -4.50
N HIS A 438 -9.23 23.96 -3.48
CA HIS A 438 -9.41 22.77 -2.65
C HIS A 438 -9.82 23.09 -1.21
N ASP A 439 -10.43 24.27 -0.99
CA ASP A 439 -10.77 24.78 0.34
C ASP A 439 -11.67 23.82 1.12
N ALA A 440 -12.64 23.19 0.46
CA ALA A 440 -13.54 22.21 1.07
C ALA A 440 -12.80 20.99 1.63
N ALA A 441 -11.71 20.55 0.96
CA ALA A 441 -10.93 19.39 1.40
C ALA A 441 -10.07 19.68 2.65
N ILE A 442 -9.71 20.95 2.85
CA ILE A 442 -8.87 21.40 3.97
C ILE A 442 -9.60 22.28 5.00
N ALA A 443 -10.92 22.45 4.83
CA ALA A 443 -11.74 23.29 5.70
C ALA A 443 -11.76 22.77 7.15
N ASN A 444 -11.64 21.45 7.31
CA ASN A 444 -11.51 20.82 8.61
C ASN A 444 -10.03 20.77 9.02
N ARG A 445 -9.73 21.33 10.19
CA ARG A 445 -8.39 21.31 10.77
C ARG A 445 -8.28 20.11 11.73
N PRO A 446 -7.14 19.40 11.74
CA PRO A 446 -6.88 18.44 12.80
C PRO A 446 -6.83 19.18 14.15
N VAL A 447 -7.56 18.64 15.13
CA VAL A 447 -7.55 19.15 16.50
C VAL A 447 -6.59 18.27 17.30
N TYR A 448 -5.36 18.75 17.45
CA TYR A 448 -4.35 18.08 18.28
C TYR A 448 -4.62 18.32 19.77
N THR A 449 -4.02 17.50 20.64
CA THR A 449 -4.22 17.53 22.10
C THR A 449 -4.15 18.92 22.71
N THR A 450 -3.16 19.73 22.33
CA THR A 450 -3.04 21.11 22.87
C THR A 450 -4.16 22.03 22.36
N ALA A 451 -4.51 21.92 21.08
CA ALA A 451 -5.61 22.68 20.51
C ALA A 451 -6.96 22.25 21.10
N ASP A 452 -7.16 20.95 21.34
CA ASP A 452 -8.36 20.37 21.95
C ASP A 452 -8.69 21.06 23.28
N VAL A 453 -7.68 21.21 24.15
CA VAL A 453 -7.81 21.91 25.43
C VAL A 453 -8.22 23.36 25.24
N PHE A 454 -7.48 24.13 24.44
CA PHE A 454 -7.77 25.57 24.29
C PHE A 454 -9.06 25.88 23.53
N THR A 455 -9.55 24.92 22.74
CA THR A 455 -10.70 25.11 21.84
C THR A 455 -11.95 24.39 22.32
N ASN A 456 -11.93 23.84 23.54
CA ASN A 456 -13.02 23.08 24.16
C ASN A 456 -13.47 21.91 23.28
N GLY A 457 -12.57 20.98 22.96
CA GLY A 457 -12.91 19.84 22.12
C GLY A 457 -13.02 20.19 20.64
N GLY A 458 -12.37 21.27 20.18
CA GLY A 458 -12.52 21.77 18.82
C GLY A 458 -13.85 22.49 18.57
N GLN A 459 -14.59 22.90 19.59
CA GLN A 459 -15.91 23.53 19.41
C GLN A 459 -15.87 25.06 19.27
N ASN A 460 -14.70 25.70 19.39
CA ASN A 460 -14.60 27.13 19.17
C ASN A 460 -14.78 27.50 17.67
N ILE A 461 -14.94 28.80 17.38
CA ILE A 461 -15.19 29.28 16.01
C ILE A 461 -14.06 28.94 15.02
N SER A 462 -12.83 28.77 15.50
CA SER A 462 -11.63 28.57 14.68
C SER A 462 -11.36 27.11 14.32
N PHE A 463 -11.80 26.16 15.16
CA PHE A 463 -11.53 24.72 15.00
C PHE A 463 -12.80 23.87 14.82
N ALA A 464 -14.00 24.44 15.01
CA ALA A 464 -15.24 23.73 14.76
C ALA A 464 -15.33 23.24 13.32
N ARG A 465 -15.67 21.96 13.17
CA ARG A 465 -15.75 21.32 11.86
C ARG A 465 -16.75 22.04 10.97
N HIS A 466 -16.35 22.31 9.73
CA HIS A 466 -17.12 23.10 8.78
C HIS A 466 -18.50 22.47 8.44
N ASP A 467 -18.56 21.14 8.44
CA ASP A 467 -19.77 20.35 8.19
C ASP A 467 -20.76 20.33 9.37
N SER A 468 -20.32 20.71 10.58
CA SER A 468 -21.10 20.59 11.81
C SER A 468 -22.26 21.60 11.88
N ARG A 469 -23.38 21.18 12.49
CA ARG A 469 -24.51 22.08 12.83
C ARG A 469 -24.05 23.21 13.75
N HIS A 470 -23.12 22.92 14.66
CA HIS A 470 -22.54 23.88 15.60
C HIS A 470 -21.84 25.03 14.87
N TRP A 471 -20.90 24.73 13.96
CA TRP A 471 -20.21 25.76 13.20
C TRP A 471 -21.17 26.63 12.38
N LYS A 472 -22.19 26.04 11.74
CA LYS A 472 -23.22 26.78 11.01
C LYS A 472 -24.01 27.73 11.92
N ALA A 473 -24.35 27.30 13.13
CA ALA A 473 -25.05 28.12 14.11
C ALA A 473 -24.18 29.28 14.61
N VAL A 474 -22.93 29.01 14.99
CA VAL A 474 -21.96 30.04 15.44
C VAL A 474 -21.69 31.04 14.32
N ARG A 475 -21.47 30.58 13.07
CA ARG A 475 -21.30 31.46 11.91
C ARG A 475 -22.51 32.38 11.71
N LYS A 476 -23.73 31.84 11.77
CA LYS A 476 -24.96 32.63 11.65
C LYS A 476 -25.04 33.69 12.76
N LEU A 477 -24.75 33.32 14.00
CA LEU A 477 -24.71 34.25 15.14
C LEU A 477 -23.70 35.39 14.87
N CYS A 478 -22.48 35.06 14.45
CA CYS A 478 -21.47 36.07 14.15
C CYS A 478 -21.91 37.01 13.03
N THR A 479 -22.50 36.50 11.95
CA THR A 479 -22.93 37.32 10.82
C THR A 479 -24.12 38.23 11.18
N VAL A 480 -25.08 37.73 11.96
CA VAL A 480 -26.32 38.46 12.28
C VAL A 480 -26.13 39.41 13.45
N GLU A 481 -25.44 38.99 14.52
CA GLU A 481 -25.38 39.75 15.78
C GLU A 481 -24.10 40.58 15.90
N LEU A 482 -22.95 40.03 15.53
CA LEU A 482 -21.65 40.68 15.72
C LEU A 482 -21.20 41.52 14.51
N LEU A 483 -21.44 41.01 13.30
CA LEU A 483 -20.93 41.56 12.05
C LEU A 483 -22.02 42.15 11.14
N SER A 484 -23.23 42.40 11.67
CA SER A 484 -24.27 43.05 10.88
C SER A 484 -23.88 44.50 10.53
N PRO A 485 -24.34 45.05 9.39
CA PRO A 485 -24.02 46.42 9.00
C PRO A 485 -24.35 47.46 10.07
N ARG A 486 -25.46 47.27 10.80
CA ARG A 486 -25.87 48.14 11.91
C ARG A 486 -24.87 48.06 13.06
N ARG A 487 -24.46 46.86 13.46
CA ARG A 487 -23.50 46.64 14.55
C ARG A 487 -22.10 47.17 14.17
N VAL A 488 -21.61 46.86 12.97
CA VAL A 488 -20.33 47.37 12.46
C VAL A 488 -20.29 48.91 12.44
N ARG A 489 -21.38 49.57 12.03
CA ARG A 489 -21.47 51.05 12.05
C ARG A 489 -21.44 51.61 13.47
N SER A 490 -22.04 50.92 14.45
CA SER A 490 -22.03 51.37 15.85
C SER A 490 -20.61 51.40 16.46
N PHE A 491 -19.67 50.60 15.93
CA PHE A 491 -18.28 50.58 16.37
C PHE A 491 -17.36 51.58 15.64
N ARG A 492 -17.92 52.49 14.84
CA ARG A 492 -17.15 53.54 14.15
C ARG A 492 -16.18 54.30 15.07
N PRO A 493 -16.55 54.72 16.31
CA PRO A 493 -15.62 55.41 17.20
C PRO A 493 -14.42 54.56 17.62
N VAL A 494 -14.63 53.25 17.84
CA VAL A 494 -13.56 52.29 18.19
C VAL A 494 -12.62 52.09 17.00
N ARG A 495 -13.16 52.03 15.77
CA ARG A 495 -12.34 51.93 14.56
C ARG A 495 -11.51 53.18 14.33
N GLU A 496 -12.08 54.36 14.52
CA GLU A 496 -11.36 55.64 14.39
C GLU A 496 -10.31 55.84 15.50
N GLU A 497 -10.52 55.29 16.69
CA GLU A 497 -9.52 55.20 17.76
C GLU A 497 -8.38 54.23 17.38
N ALA A 498 -8.71 53.05 16.88
CA ALA A 498 -7.73 52.05 16.41
C ALA A 498 -6.89 52.59 15.24
N GLU A 499 -7.49 53.26 14.26
CA GLU A 499 -6.77 53.89 13.15
C GLU A 499 -5.78 54.97 13.62
N ARG A 500 -6.17 55.81 14.58
CA ARG A 500 -5.28 56.82 15.16
C ARG A 500 -4.13 56.20 15.94
N LEU A 501 -4.38 55.10 16.66
CA LEU A 501 -3.37 54.41 17.45
C LEU A 501 -2.40 53.58 16.58
N VAL A 502 -2.90 52.93 15.53
CA VAL A 502 -2.06 52.20 14.55
C VAL A 502 -1.14 53.18 13.82
N ARG A 503 -1.62 54.39 13.49
CA ARG A 503 -0.77 55.45 12.91
C ARG A 503 0.28 56.00 13.88
N SER A 504 0.06 55.91 15.19
CA SER A 504 1.02 56.39 16.21
C SER A 504 2.05 55.34 16.65
N VAL A 505 1.84 54.07 16.29
CA VAL A 505 2.73 52.97 16.67
C VAL A 505 3.38 52.39 15.40
N ALA A 506 4.49 53.00 14.98
CA ALA A 506 5.31 52.47 13.89
C ALA A 506 6.18 51.27 14.33
N ASP A 507 6.35 51.00 15.63
CA ASP A 507 7.26 49.93 16.08
C ASP A 507 6.99 49.39 17.50
N ALA A 508 5.78 48.85 17.78
CA ALA A 508 5.55 48.14 19.05
C ALA A 508 4.47 47.05 18.96
N GLY A 509 4.87 45.81 18.64
CA GLY A 509 3.97 44.64 18.60
C GLY A 509 3.15 44.44 19.87
N GLU A 510 3.72 44.77 21.04
CA GLU A 510 3.05 44.64 22.34
C GLU A 510 1.83 45.59 22.47
N ARG A 511 1.97 46.84 22.00
CA ARG A 511 0.89 47.83 22.04
C ARG A 511 -0.25 47.48 21.08
N VAL A 512 0.10 46.88 19.94
CA VAL A 512 -0.87 46.37 18.95
C VAL A 512 -1.68 45.22 19.54
N LYS A 513 -1.04 44.29 20.25
CA LYS A 513 -1.71 43.16 20.91
C LYS A 513 -2.71 43.63 21.98
N VAL A 514 -2.29 44.57 22.84
CA VAL A 514 -3.17 45.19 23.86
C VAL A 514 -4.39 45.86 23.20
N MET A 515 -4.16 46.61 22.12
CA MET A 515 -5.22 47.28 21.36
C MET A 515 -6.19 46.28 20.75
N ILE A 516 -5.70 45.24 20.07
CA ILE A 516 -6.55 44.21 19.45
C ILE A 516 -7.45 43.57 20.51
N ASN A 517 -6.90 43.23 21.68
CA ASN A 517 -7.69 42.66 22.77
C ASN A 517 -8.77 43.64 23.29
N ASP A 518 -8.42 44.91 23.50
CA ASP A 518 -9.38 45.95 23.92
C ASP A 518 -10.51 46.13 22.91
N VAL A 519 -10.19 46.12 21.61
CA VAL A 519 -11.18 46.22 20.53
C VAL A 519 -12.09 44.99 20.53
N ILE A 520 -11.51 43.78 20.59
CA ILE A 520 -12.28 42.53 20.62
C ILE A 520 -13.22 42.51 21.84
N MET A 521 -12.73 42.83 23.03
CA MET A 521 -13.53 42.81 24.25
C MET A 521 -14.67 43.85 24.21
N ARG A 522 -14.39 45.08 23.75
CA ARG A 522 -15.44 46.10 23.59
C ARG A 522 -16.48 45.73 22.52
N VAL A 523 -16.06 45.06 21.45
CA VAL A 523 -16.96 44.61 20.38
C VAL A 523 -17.82 43.42 20.82
N SER A 524 -17.22 42.45 21.51
CA SER A 524 -17.86 41.19 21.88
C SER A 524 -18.65 41.26 23.19
N VAL A 525 -18.11 41.95 24.21
CA VAL A 525 -18.65 42.00 25.58
C VAL A 525 -19.19 43.39 25.95
N GLY A 526 -18.82 44.43 25.20
CA GLY A 526 -19.26 45.81 25.44
C GLY A 526 -18.38 46.61 26.40
N ASP A 527 -17.36 45.99 27.00
CA ASP A 527 -16.45 46.63 27.96
C ASP A 527 -15.01 46.09 27.83
N ARG A 528 -14.05 46.69 28.54
CA ARG A 528 -12.66 46.23 28.63
C ARG A 528 -12.53 45.06 29.61
N CYS A 529 -11.54 44.21 29.37
CA CYS A 529 -11.19 43.16 30.34
C CYS A 529 -10.61 43.79 31.62
N GLN A 530 -11.27 43.60 32.77
CA GLN A 530 -10.83 44.17 34.05
C GLN A 530 -9.41 43.68 34.44
N ARG A 531 -9.10 42.41 34.16
CA ARG A 531 -7.79 41.78 34.41
C ARG A 531 -6.96 41.65 33.13
N ARG A 532 -6.98 42.67 32.28
CA ARG A 532 -6.36 42.66 30.94
C ARG A 532 -4.89 42.20 30.92
N ALA A 533 -4.05 42.72 31.81
CA ALA A 533 -2.62 42.38 31.81
C ALA A 533 -2.41 40.87 32.02
N LEU A 534 -3.08 40.29 33.02
CA LEU A 534 -3.04 38.86 33.31
C LEU A 534 -3.65 38.03 32.18
N TYR A 535 -4.74 38.49 31.57
CA TYR A 535 -5.34 37.82 30.42
C TYR A 535 -4.37 37.77 29.23
N LEU A 536 -3.70 38.88 28.92
CA LEU A 536 -2.75 38.96 27.82
C LEU A 536 -1.51 38.09 28.06
N GLU A 537 -1.02 38.03 29.29
CA GLU A 537 0.09 37.15 29.68
C GLU A 537 -0.28 35.66 29.52
N GLU A 538 -1.45 35.26 30.01
CA GLU A 538 -1.91 33.87 29.84
C GLU A 538 -2.25 33.56 28.37
N LEU A 539 -2.69 34.55 27.59
CA LEU A 539 -2.90 34.42 26.15
C LEU A 539 -1.59 34.20 25.39
N ASP A 540 -0.49 34.87 25.76
CA ASP A 540 0.84 34.58 25.18
C ASP A 540 1.28 33.17 25.50
N ARG A 541 1.13 32.75 26.76
CA ARG A 541 1.43 31.37 27.16
C ARG A 541 0.62 30.38 26.35
N ALA A 542 -0.66 30.65 26.08
CA ALA A 542 -1.49 29.80 25.24
C ALA A 542 -0.99 29.76 23.79
N ILE A 543 -0.63 30.92 23.21
CA ILE A 543 -0.11 31.01 21.82
C ILE A 543 1.24 30.29 21.69
N ASP A 544 2.17 30.47 22.62
CA ASP A 544 3.47 29.79 22.63
C ASP A 544 3.31 28.27 22.71
N ARG A 545 2.37 27.81 23.56
CA ARG A 545 2.06 26.38 23.71
C ARG A 545 1.40 25.82 22.45
N MET A 546 0.50 26.57 21.81
CA MET A 546 -0.15 26.14 20.57
C MET A 546 0.77 26.15 19.35
N SER A 547 1.78 27.03 19.34
CA SER A 547 2.71 27.17 18.21
C SER A 547 3.96 26.29 18.34
N GLY A 548 4.22 25.74 19.54
CA GLY A 548 5.37 24.89 19.83
C GLY A 548 5.21 23.43 19.41
N PHE A 549 6.35 22.74 19.32
CA PHE A 549 6.43 21.30 19.05
C PHE A 549 6.16 20.48 20.31
N ASN A 550 4.89 20.24 20.64
CA ASN A 550 4.54 19.38 21.78
C ASN A 550 4.61 17.89 21.41
N LEU A 551 5.19 17.08 22.28
CA LEU A 551 5.30 15.62 22.10
C LEU A 551 3.93 14.94 21.89
N THR A 552 2.91 15.39 22.61
CA THR A 552 1.53 14.87 22.50
C THR A 552 0.84 15.26 21.20
N ASP A 553 1.28 16.34 20.55
CA ASP A 553 0.74 16.79 19.27
C ASP A 553 1.48 16.14 18.10
N LEU A 554 2.80 15.92 18.24
CA LEU A 554 3.66 15.29 17.24
C LEU A 554 3.58 13.76 17.22
N PHE A 555 3.23 13.15 18.36
CA PHE A 555 3.09 11.70 18.51
C PHE A 555 1.76 11.34 19.18
N PRO A 556 0.62 11.70 18.58
CA PRO A 556 -0.71 11.57 19.21
C PRO A 556 -1.05 10.13 19.64
N THR A 557 -0.51 9.14 18.91
CA THR A 557 -0.72 7.71 19.14
C THR A 557 0.25 7.09 20.16
N SER A 558 1.36 7.76 20.50
CA SER A 558 2.39 7.16 21.38
C SER A 558 2.02 7.28 22.85
N ARG A 559 1.80 6.13 23.51
CA ARG A 559 1.61 6.05 24.97
C ARG A 559 2.80 6.66 25.72
N LEU A 560 4.02 6.40 25.23
CA LEU A 560 5.24 6.97 25.80
C LEU A 560 5.27 8.50 25.68
N ALA A 561 4.93 9.05 24.51
CA ALA A 561 4.86 10.50 24.32
C ALA A 561 3.79 11.16 25.21
N ARG A 562 2.67 10.47 25.47
CA ARG A 562 1.65 10.93 26.41
C ARG A 562 2.14 10.97 27.86
N VAL A 563 2.90 9.94 28.28
CA VAL A 563 3.50 9.89 29.61
C VAL A 563 4.57 10.98 29.76
N LEU A 564 5.50 11.06 28.82
CA LEU A 564 6.58 12.06 28.83
C LEU A 564 6.05 13.50 28.68
N GLY A 565 5.02 13.69 27.85
CA GLY A 565 4.37 14.98 27.60
C GLY A 565 3.36 15.39 28.68
N SER A 566 3.08 14.54 29.67
CA SER A 566 2.04 14.78 30.70
C SER A 566 2.23 16.08 31.48
N ARG A 567 3.48 16.48 31.76
CA ARG A 567 3.78 17.76 32.42
C ARG A 567 3.43 18.96 31.54
N SER A 568 3.74 18.90 30.24
CA SER A 568 3.38 19.97 29.30
C SER A 568 1.86 20.07 29.16
N LEU A 569 1.16 18.93 29.08
CA LEU A 569 -0.29 18.89 29.01
C LEU A 569 -0.97 19.46 30.26
N ARG A 570 -0.46 19.16 31.46
CA ARG A 570 -0.96 19.79 32.70
C ARG A 570 -0.77 21.30 32.68
N ALA A 571 0.40 21.79 32.26
CA ALA A 571 0.63 23.23 32.14
C ALA A 571 -0.34 23.88 31.13
N THR A 572 -0.63 23.23 30.01
CA THR A 572 -1.64 23.66 29.04
C THR A 572 -3.04 23.77 29.68
N LEU A 573 -3.45 22.77 30.46
CA LEU A 573 -4.72 22.77 31.18
C LEU A 573 -4.78 23.88 32.24
N GLU A 574 -3.67 24.14 32.95
CA GLU A 574 -3.58 25.22 33.94
C GLU A 574 -3.75 26.60 33.30
N VAL A 575 -3.06 26.86 32.18
CA VAL A 575 -3.19 28.12 31.42
C VAL A 575 -4.63 28.28 30.94
N HIS A 576 -5.24 27.24 30.37
CA HIS A 576 -6.64 27.28 29.96
C HIS A 576 -7.58 27.57 31.14
N GLY A 577 -7.39 26.91 32.28
CA GLY A 577 -8.17 27.14 33.50
C GLY A 577 -8.06 28.57 34.02
N ARG A 578 -6.87 29.17 33.98
CA ARG A 578 -6.66 30.58 34.35
C ARG A 578 -7.37 31.53 33.40
N ILE A 579 -7.28 31.30 32.09
CA ILE A 579 -8.00 32.08 31.09
C ILE A 579 -9.51 32.03 31.37
N GLN A 580 -10.07 30.84 31.60
CA GLN A 580 -11.49 30.67 31.92
C GLN A 580 -11.89 31.38 33.23
N SER A 581 -11.08 31.28 34.28
CA SER A 581 -11.30 31.97 35.56
C SER A 581 -11.30 33.49 35.38
N ILE A 582 -10.37 34.03 34.60
CA ILE A 582 -10.30 35.48 34.30
C ILE A 582 -11.54 35.93 33.53
N MET A 583 -11.98 35.14 32.53
CA MET A 583 -13.17 35.46 31.72
C MET A 583 -14.48 35.39 32.51
N HIS A 584 -14.62 34.43 33.43
CA HIS A 584 -15.85 34.19 34.19
C HIS A 584 -15.90 34.92 35.54
N GLY A 585 -14.87 35.68 35.90
CA GLY A 585 -14.80 36.42 37.16
C GLY A 585 -14.83 35.54 38.42
N ARG A 586 -14.57 34.23 38.30
CA ARG A 586 -14.59 33.28 39.42
C ARG A 586 -13.20 33.12 40.02
N HIS A 587 -13.09 33.35 41.32
CA HIS A 587 -11.90 33.08 42.12
C HIS A 587 -11.43 31.62 41.92
N GLY A 588 -10.12 31.42 41.70
CA GLY A 588 -9.46 30.14 41.99
C GLY A 588 -9.47 29.89 43.50
N PRO A 589 -9.22 28.64 43.94
CA PRO A 589 -9.63 28.09 45.22
C PRO A 589 -9.30 28.95 46.44
#